data_AF-A0A3M1PJ80-F1
#
_entry.id   AF-A0A3M1PJ80-F1
#
_cell.length_a   1.000
_cell.length_b   1.000
_cell.length_c   1.000
_cell.angle_alpha   90.00
_cell.angle_beta   90.00
_cell.angle_gamma   90.00
#
_symmetry.space_group_name_H-M   'P 1'
#
loop_
_entity.id
_entity.type
_entity.pdbx_description
1 polymer ?
#
loop_
_entity_poly.entity_id
_entity_poly.type
_entity_poly.pdbx_seq_one_letter_code
_entity_poly.pdbx_strand_id
1 'polypeptide(L)'
;MLQDERKRRCFWQRGAIALTILTLALGGCRTPPDAPSLRSVSIQQAWALQPGRAIAGHRVLAGLGDISIDLAGGKVYAPFDGQVQPTAGDCVVFSSPEVPAYLLRLCGLRQSSLGRVSEGQALGRSEALHFAALRKQTDGRWAMVEPSTSLLERLLRSPVAHNP
;
A
#
# COMPACT_ATOMS: atom_id res chain seq x y z
N MET A 1 -14.56 7.40 -28.65
CA MET A 1 -14.82 7.93 -30.00
C MET A 1 -14.86 9.46 -29.89
N LEU A 2 -13.70 10.11 -29.98
CA LEU A 2 -13.55 11.57 -29.99
C LEU A 2 -12.06 11.87 -30.20
N GLN A 3 -11.63 12.03 -31.46
CA GLN A 3 -10.45 12.80 -31.89
C GLN A 3 -10.48 12.90 -33.42
N ASP A 4 -11.27 13.84 -33.95
CA ASP A 4 -11.32 14.17 -35.39
C ASP A 4 -11.50 15.68 -35.61
N GLU A 5 -10.56 16.53 -35.13
CA GLU A 5 -10.65 18.00 -35.37
C GLU A 5 -9.27 18.70 -35.47
N ARG A 6 -8.18 18.00 -35.82
CA ARG A 6 -6.82 18.62 -35.89
C ARG A 6 -6.09 18.51 -37.22
N LYS A 7 -6.79 18.30 -38.35
CA LYS A 7 -6.17 18.16 -39.67
C LYS A 7 -6.43 19.28 -40.69
N ARG A 8 -7.04 20.40 -40.31
CA ARG A 8 -7.50 21.41 -41.28
C ARG A 8 -6.98 22.83 -41.03
N ARG A 9 -5.66 23.03 -40.86
CA ARG A 9 -5.04 24.36 -40.97
C ARG A 9 -3.62 24.27 -41.50
N CYS A 10 -3.46 23.92 -42.78
CA CYS A 10 -2.20 24.11 -43.50
C CYS A 10 -2.41 23.97 -45.01
N PHE A 11 -3.40 24.66 -45.59
CA PHE A 11 -3.50 24.72 -47.05
C PHE A 11 -4.35 25.90 -47.51
N TRP A 12 -3.79 27.11 -47.48
CA TRP A 12 -4.17 28.20 -48.39
C TRP A 12 -3.34 29.45 -48.11
N GLN A 13 -2.28 29.69 -48.89
CA GLN A 13 -2.02 31.02 -49.44
C GLN A 13 -1.04 30.90 -50.62
N ARG A 14 -1.51 31.39 -51.76
CA ARG A 14 -0.86 31.40 -53.08
C ARG A 14 0.18 32.52 -53.14
N GLY A 15 1.18 32.33 -54.01
CA GLY A 15 1.68 33.40 -54.88
C GLY A 15 3.03 34.02 -54.53
N ALA A 16 4.08 33.47 -55.17
CA ALA A 16 5.21 34.16 -55.77
C ALA A 16 5.79 35.42 -55.07
N ILE A 17 6.85 35.23 -54.27
CA ILE A 17 8.01 36.13 -54.27
C ILE A 17 9.26 35.25 -54.33
N ALA A 18 9.90 35.28 -55.49
CA ALA A 18 11.17 34.64 -55.75
C ALA A 18 12.30 35.42 -55.06
N LEU A 19 13.31 34.67 -54.64
CA LEU A 19 14.69 35.12 -54.39
C LEU A 19 14.86 36.07 -53.19
N THR A 20 15.31 35.51 -52.06
CA THR A 20 16.17 36.07 -50.98
C THR A 20 15.74 35.58 -49.57
N ILE A 21 15.42 34.30 -49.38
CA ILE A 21 15.27 33.70 -48.03
C ILE A 21 15.71 32.22 -48.09
N LEU A 22 17.02 31.97 -48.25
CA LEU A 22 17.58 30.60 -48.24
C LEU A 22 18.34 30.28 -46.94
N THR A 23 18.12 31.04 -45.85
CA THR A 23 18.95 30.91 -44.63
C THR A 23 18.20 30.82 -43.30
N LEU A 24 16.87 30.67 -43.29
CA LEU A 24 16.08 30.73 -42.04
C LEU A 24 15.10 29.56 -41.81
N ALA A 25 15.38 28.37 -42.33
CA ALA A 25 14.51 27.20 -42.18
C ALA A 25 15.18 25.97 -41.54
N LEU A 26 16.22 26.14 -40.72
CA LEU A 26 16.70 25.10 -39.80
C LEU A 26 15.91 25.17 -38.48
N GLY A 27 14.58 25.14 -38.56
CA GLY A 27 13.71 24.90 -37.42
C GLY A 27 13.84 23.43 -37.03
N GLY A 28 14.81 23.12 -36.16
CA GLY A 28 15.01 21.78 -35.63
C GLY A 28 13.76 21.28 -34.94
N CYS A 29 13.13 20.25 -35.51
CA CYS A 29 12.15 19.43 -34.81
C CYS A 29 12.82 18.83 -33.57
N ARG A 30 12.49 19.35 -32.38
CA ARG A 30 12.80 18.68 -31.12
C ARG A 30 11.85 17.49 -30.99
N THR A 31 12.34 16.29 -31.29
CA THR A 31 11.65 15.05 -30.92
C THR A 31 11.44 15.09 -29.41
N PRO A 32 10.20 15.04 -28.90
CA PRO A 32 9.99 14.93 -27.47
C PRO A 32 10.71 13.66 -26.98
N PRO A 33 11.44 13.73 -25.85
CA PRO A 33 12.13 12.56 -25.34
C PRO A 33 11.14 11.42 -25.12
N ASP A 34 11.51 10.23 -25.60
CA ASP A 34 10.70 9.03 -25.42
C ASP A 34 10.39 8.84 -23.94
N ALA A 35 9.10 8.67 -23.63
CA ALA A 35 8.68 8.38 -22.27
C ALA A 35 9.36 7.08 -21.82
N PRO A 36 9.89 7.03 -20.58
CA PRO A 36 10.55 5.83 -20.08
C PRO A 36 9.57 4.64 -20.14
N SER A 37 10.02 3.54 -20.74
CA SER A 37 9.22 2.33 -20.84
C SER A 37 9.04 1.69 -19.46
N LEU A 38 7.84 1.17 -19.20
CA LEU A 38 7.53 0.47 -17.95
C LEU A 38 8.44 -0.77 -17.84
N ARG A 39 9.20 -0.88 -16.74
CA ARG A 39 10.04 -2.05 -16.49
C ARG A 39 9.18 -3.21 -15.98
N SER A 40 9.21 -4.32 -16.70
CA SER A 40 8.72 -5.61 -16.21
C SER A 40 9.76 -6.21 -15.26
N VAL A 41 9.37 -6.51 -14.02
CA VAL A 41 10.19 -7.21 -13.03
C VAL A 41 9.45 -8.48 -12.63
N SER A 42 10.01 -9.65 -12.93
CA SER A 42 9.44 -10.93 -12.46
C SER A 42 9.88 -11.20 -11.03
N ILE A 43 8.93 -11.17 -10.09
CA ILE A 43 9.19 -11.52 -8.68
C ILE A 43 8.92 -13.02 -8.50
N GLN A 44 9.89 -13.76 -7.96
CA GLN A 44 9.78 -15.22 -7.78
C GLN A 44 8.87 -15.62 -6.60
N GLN A 45 8.66 -14.73 -5.63
CA GLN A 45 7.85 -14.98 -4.45
C GLN A 45 6.42 -14.48 -4.68
N ALA A 46 5.47 -15.40 -4.82
CA ALA A 46 4.05 -15.09 -4.95
C ALA A 46 3.37 -15.13 -3.56
N TRP A 47 3.33 -13.98 -2.87
CA TRP A 47 2.52 -13.82 -1.65
C TRP A 47 1.05 -13.72 -2.04
N ALA A 48 0.13 -14.25 -1.23
CA ALA A 48 -1.30 -14.20 -1.54
C ALA A 48 -1.90 -12.78 -1.38
N LEU A 49 -1.28 -11.97 -0.52
CA LEU A 49 -1.60 -10.57 -0.29
C LEU A 49 -0.79 -9.66 -1.22
N GLN A 50 -1.48 -9.11 -2.22
CA GLN A 50 -0.91 -8.28 -3.28
C GLN A 50 -1.38 -6.83 -3.18
N PRO A 51 -0.56 -5.84 -3.59
CA PRO A 51 -0.97 -4.44 -3.68
C PRO A 51 -2.27 -4.27 -4.49
N GLY A 52 -3.13 -3.37 -4.03
CA GLY A 52 -4.44 -3.10 -4.64
C GLY A 52 -5.58 -4.00 -4.15
N ARG A 53 -5.28 -5.17 -3.56
CA ARG A 53 -6.29 -6.05 -2.96
C ARG A 53 -6.97 -5.36 -1.77
N ALA A 54 -8.27 -5.59 -1.61
CA ALA A 54 -9.04 -5.09 -0.47
C ALA A 54 -9.15 -6.15 0.65
N ILE A 55 -9.00 -5.73 1.90
CA ILE A 55 -9.21 -6.52 3.12
C ILE A 55 -10.04 -5.69 4.08
N ALA A 56 -11.19 -6.20 4.53
CA ALA A 56 -12.12 -5.44 5.36
C ALA A 56 -12.49 -4.03 4.81
N GLY A 57 -12.47 -3.85 3.49
CA GLY A 57 -12.72 -2.55 2.84
C GLY A 57 -11.48 -1.65 2.69
N HIS A 58 -10.33 -2.03 3.26
CA HIS A 58 -9.07 -1.28 3.18
C HIS A 58 -8.15 -1.82 2.08
N ARG A 59 -7.41 -0.93 1.42
CA ARG A 59 -6.50 -1.29 0.33
C ARG A 59 -5.11 -1.66 0.86
N VAL A 60 -4.58 -2.78 0.38
CA VAL A 60 -3.18 -3.17 0.56
C VAL A 60 -2.30 -2.29 -0.33
N LEU A 61 -1.28 -1.65 0.26
CA LEU A 61 -0.32 -0.79 -0.43
C LEU A 61 0.96 -1.54 -0.83
N ALA A 62 1.43 -2.46 0.01
CA ALA A 62 2.64 -3.26 -0.18
C ALA A 62 2.53 -4.61 0.56
N GLY A 63 3.30 -5.62 0.14
CA GLY A 63 3.22 -7.00 0.67
C GLY A 63 4.52 -7.82 0.52
N LEU A 64 5.64 -7.28 0.98
CA LEU A 64 6.95 -7.98 0.96
C LEU A 64 7.46 -8.13 2.39
N GLY A 65 7.04 -9.21 3.05
CA GLY A 65 7.33 -9.43 4.47
C GLY A 65 6.35 -8.69 5.39
N ASP A 66 6.34 -7.36 5.32
CA ASP A 66 5.35 -6.51 5.95
C ASP A 66 4.24 -6.11 4.98
N ILE A 67 3.06 -5.85 5.55
CA ILE A 67 1.88 -5.43 4.81
C ILE A 67 1.55 -4.02 5.24
N SER A 68 1.48 -3.13 4.25
CA SER A 68 1.07 -1.75 4.48
C SER A 68 -0.39 -1.60 4.08
N ILE A 69 -1.21 -1.07 4.98
CA ILE A 69 -2.67 -0.94 4.77
C ILE A 69 -3.06 0.52 4.98
N ASP A 70 -3.76 1.09 4.00
CA ASP A 70 -4.35 2.43 4.13
C ASP A 70 -5.61 2.36 5.00
N LEU A 71 -5.57 3.06 6.13
CA LEU A 71 -6.65 3.12 7.10
C LEU A 71 -7.37 4.47 7.11
N ALA A 72 -6.86 5.50 6.43
CA ALA A 72 -7.43 6.85 6.41
C ALA A 72 -7.85 7.36 7.82
N GLY A 73 -6.99 7.16 8.82
CA GLY A 73 -7.24 7.55 10.22
C GLY A 73 -8.13 6.58 11.01
N GLY A 74 -8.38 5.39 10.47
CA GLY A 74 -9.17 4.31 11.04
C GLY A 74 -8.58 3.73 12.33
N LYS A 75 -9.40 2.94 13.02
CA LYS A 75 -9.02 2.23 14.25
C LYS A 75 -8.45 0.86 13.92
N VAL A 76 -7.53 0.41 14.77
CA VAL A 76 -7.04 -0.98 14.81
C VAL A 76 -7.49 -1.60 16.11
N TYR A 77 -7.91 -2.86 16.08
CA TYR A 77 -8.54 -3.57 17.19
C TYR A 77 -7.73 -4.80 17.59
N ALA A 78 -7.80 -5.20 18.86
CA ALA A 78 -7.17 -6.43 19.33
C ALA A 78 -7.90 -7.64 18.71
N PRO A 79 -7.20 -8.56 18.03
CA PRO A 79 -7.87 -9.68 17.36
C PRO A 79 -8.26 -10.81 18.33
N PHE A 80 -7.68 -10.79 19.54
CA PHE A 80 -7.88 -11.71 20.66
C PHE A 80 -7.60 -10.94 21.97
N ASP A 81 -7.89 -11.56 23.12
CA ASP A 81 -7.33 -11.12 24.39
C ASP A 81 -5.79 -11.23 24.35
N GLY A 82 -5.09 -10.28 24.96
CA GLY A 82 -3.65 -10.28 24.83
C GLY A 82 -2.92 -9.15 25.54
N GLN A 83 -1.68 -8.97 25.12
CA GLN A 83 -0.74 -8.03 25.68
C GLN A 83 -0.12 -7.20 24.57
N VAL A 84 -0.10 -5.88 24.76
CA VAL A 84 0.57 -4.92 23.87
C VAL A 84 1.79 -4.35 24.58
N GLN A 85 2.93 -4.38 23.91
CA GLN A 85 4.22 -3.89 24.43
C GLN A 85 4.90 -2.98 23.41
N PRO A 86 5.57 -1.91 23.84
CA PRO A 86 6.38 -1.10 22.93
C PRO A 86 7.57 -1.89 22.39
N THR A 87 7.99 -1.58 21.17
CA THR A 87 9.25 -2.07 20.59
C THR A 87 10.01 -0.92 19.92
N ALA A 88 11.12 -1.20 19.25
CA ALA A 88 11.91 -0.17 18.59
C ALA A 88 11.10 0.60 17.54
N GLY A 89 11.33 1.91 17.46
CA GLY A 89 10.62 2.80 16.54
C GLY A 89 9.22 3.18 17.02
N ASP A 90 8.32 3.44 16.08
CA ASP A 90 6.90 3.77 16.30
C ASP A 90 6.00 2.52 16.33
N CYS A 91 6.57 1.39 16.72
CA CYS A 91 5.94 0.09 16.67
C CYS A 91 5.54 -0.42 18.06
N VAL A 92 4.48 -1.22 18.08
CA VAL A 92 4.12 -2.08 19.21
C VAL A 92 4.10 -3.53 18.76
N VAL A 93 4.26 -4.44 19.72
CA VAL A 93 4.06 -5.87 19.54
C VAL A 93 2.83 -6.30 20.32
N PHE A 94 1.91 -6.99 19.63
CA PHE A 94 0.81 -7.70 20.24
C PHE A 94 1.15 -9.19 20.35
N SER A 95 0.89 -9.77 21.52
CA SER A 95 0.98 -11.21 21.79
C SER A 95 -0.30 -11.70 22.48
N SER A 96 -0.64 -12.96 22.27
CA SER A 96 -1.89 -13.54 22.75
C SER A 96 -1.69 -15.03 23.09
N PRO A 97 -2.25 -15.52 24.21
CA PRO A 97 -2.19 -16.94 24.56
C PRO A 97 -3.00 -17.84 23.61
N GLU A 98 -3.95 -17.28 22.86
CA GLU A 98 -4.75 -17.98 21.84
C GLU A 98 -3.89 -18.37 20.63
N VAL A 99 -2.85 -17.59 20.32
CA VAL A 99 -1.89 -17.84 19.24
C VAL A 99 -0.43 -17.73 19.73
N PRO A 100 0.01 -18.60 20.66
CA PRO A 100 1.23 -18.39 21.45
C PRO A 100 2.54 -18.49 20.64
N ALA A 101 2.47 -19.06 19.44
CA ALA A 101 3.60 -19.13 18.52
C ALA A 101 3.73 -17.89 17.61
N TYR A 102 2.89 -16.87 17.79
CA TYR A 102 2.85 -15.68 16.94
C TYR A 102 3.03 -14.37 17.74
N LEU A 103 3.71 -13.41 17.12
CA LEU A 103 3.73 -12.01 17.51
C LEU A 103 3.24 -11.17 16.33
N LEU A 104 2.49 -10.12 16.62
CA LEU A 104 2.04 -9.15 15.61
C LEU A 104 2.76 -7.84 15.84
N ARG A 105 3.56 -7.40 14.87
CA ARG A 105 4.20 -6.08 14.89
C ARG A 105 3.28 -5.08 14.20
N LEU A 106 2.94 -4.00 14.89
CA LEU A 106 2.04 -2.95 14.42
C LEU A 106 2.78 -1.61 14.50
N CYS A 107 3.04 -0.97 13.37
CA CYS A 107 3.70 0.34 13.32
C CYS A 107 2.79 1.41 12.69
N GLY A 108 3.05 2.68 12.99
CA GLY A 108 2.19 3.79 12.59
C GLY A 108 0.96 4.00 13.47
N LEU A 109 0.83 3.27 14.59
CA LEU A 109 -0.26 3.49 15.54
C LEU A 109 -0.04 4.77 16.35
N ARG A 110 -1.06 5.63 16.35
CA ARG A 110 -1.19 6.80 17.24
C ARG A 110 -2.05 6.41 18.44
N GLN A 111 -1.67 6.94 19.62
CA GLN A 111 -2.39 6.73 20.89
C GLN A 111 -2.55 5.24 21.24
N SER A 112 -1.44 4.50 21.17
CA SER A 112 -1.45 3.05 21.34
C SER A 112 -1.89 2.63 22.75
N SER A 113 -2.84 1.71 22.82
CA SER A 113 -3.20 1.01 24.06
C SER A 113 -2.07 0.06 24.44
N LEU A 114 -1.36 0.37 25.52
CA LEU A 114 -0.31 -0.49 26.08
C LEU A 114 -0.88 -1.32 27.24
N GLY A 115 -0.28 -2.47 27.50
CA GLY A 115 -0.74 -3.34 28.59
C GLY A 115 -1.63 -4.47 28.09
N ARG A 116 -2.42 -5.01 29.03
CA ARG A 116 -3.42 -6.03 28.72
C ARG A 116 -4.58 -5.39 27.94
N VAL A 117 -5.04 -6.07 26.91
CA VAL A 117 -6.17 -5.66 26.08
C VAL A 117 -7.11 -6.83 25.88
N SER A 118 -8.40 -6.54 25.73
CA SER A 118 -9.42 -7.55 25.40
C SER A 118 -9.68 -7.61 23.89
N GLU A 119 -10.17 -8.75 23.38
CA GLU A 119 -10.61 -8.88 22.00
C GLU A 119 -11.58 -7.74 21.63
N GLY A 120 -11.35 -7.14 20.45
CA GLY A 120 -12.16 -6.04 19.98
C GLY A 120 -11.87 -4.69 20.63
N GLN A 121 -11.00 -4.61 21.63
CA GLN A 121 -10.55 -3.34 22.18
C GLN A 121 -9.73 -2.57 21.15
N ALA A 122 -9.94 -1.26 21.05
CA ALA A 122 -9.13 -0.43 20.17
C ALA A 122 -7.68 -0.37 20.65
N LEU A 123 -6.75 -0.75 19.77
CA LEU A 123 -5.31 -0.67 19.98
C LEU A 123 -4.75 0.72 19.66
N GLY A 124 -5.42 1.49 18.81
CA GLY A 124 -5.00 2.83 18.40
C GLY A 124 -5.64 3.24 17.08
N ARG A 125 -5.12 4.33 16.50
CA ARG A 125 -5.54 4.82 15.18
C ARG A 125 -4.34 4.98 14.26
N SER A 126 -4.50 4.78 12.96
CA SER A 126 -3.42 5.00 12.01
C SER A 126 -3.93 5.56 10.68
N GLU A 127 -3.09 6.33 9.99
CA GLU A 127 -3.28 6.67 8.57
C GLU A 127 -2.88 5.48 7.69
N ALA A 128 -1.69 4.93 7.93
CA ALA A 128 -1.18 3.74 7.27
C ALA A 128 -0.62 2.79 8.33
N LEU A 129 -1.18 1.58 8.40
CA LEU A 129 -0.70 0.54 9.30
C LEU A 129 0.35 -0.31 8.59
N HIS A 130 1.55 -0.39 9.16
CA HIS A 130 2.53 -1.40 8.77
C HIS A 130 2.42 -2.59 9.71
N PHE A 131 1.96 -3.70 9.16
CA PHE A 131 1.67 -4.93 9.87
C PHE A 131 2.69 -6.02 9.50
N ALA A 132 3.20 -6.77 10.48
CA ALA A 132 3.91 -8.02 10.22
C ALA A 132 3.51 -9.11 11.22
N ALA A 133 3.34 -10.33 10.70
CA ALA A 133 3.21 -11.53 11.53
C ALA A 133 4.58 -12.19 11.69
N LEU A 134 4.94 -12.49 12.93
CA LEU A 134 6.17 -13.18 13.28
C LEU A 134 5.82 -14.53 13.88
N ARG A 135 6.37 -15.62 13.35
CA ARG A 135 6.19 -16.96 13.89
C ARG A 135 7.46 -17.42 14.59
N LYS A 136 7.29 -17.97 15.79
CA LYS A 136 8.38 -18.58 16.55
C LYS A 136 8.89 -19.83 15.82
N GLN A 137 10.20 -19.89 15.62
CA GLN A 137 10.91 -21.01 15.01
C GLN A 137 11.33 -22.02 16.09
N THR A 138 11.72 -23.22 15.67
CA THR A 138 12.19 -24.29 16.57
C THR A 138 13.50 -23.93 17.29
N ASP A 139 14.31 -23.05 16.69
CA ASP A 139 15.53 -22.50 17.28
C ASP A 139 15.26 -21.34 18.27
N GLY A 140 13.98 -21.01 18.53
CA GLY A 140 13.56 -19.95 19.43
C GLY A 140 13.56 -18.55 18.83
N ARG A 141 14.06 -18.36 17.59
CA ARG A 141 14.01 -17.08 16.88
C ARG A 141 12.64 -16.83 16.28
N TRP A 142 12.42 -15.60 15.82
CA TRP A 142 11.19 -15.19 15.16
C TRP A 142 11.45 -14.96 13.67
N ALA A 143 10.59 -15.51 12.81
CA ALA A 143 10.65 -15.28 11.38
C ALA A 143 9.36 -14.60 10.91
N MET A 144 9.49 -13.68 9.97
CA MET A 144 8.36 -13.04 9.33
C MET A 144 7.64 -14.05 8.43
N VAL A 145 6.32 -14.07 8.53
CA VAL A 145 5.45 -14.95 7.74
C VAL A 145 4.29 -14.14 7.19
N GLU A 146 3.72 -14.62 6.08
CA GLU A 146 2.49 -14.03 5.57
C GLU A 146 1.35 -14.21 6.59
N PRO A 147 0.69 -13.12 7.03
CA PRO A 147 -0.49 -13.25 7.88
C PRO A 147 -1.66 -13.84 7.12
N SER A 148 -2.55 -14.51 7.86
CA SER A 148 -3.84 -14.88 7.30
C SER A 148 -4.71 -13.64 7.10
N THR A 149 -5.50 -13.64 6.02
CA THR A 149 -6.52 -12.61 5.78
C THR A 149 -7.50 -12.50 6.93
N SER A 150 -7.89 -13.62 7.55
CA SER A 150 -8.84 -13.64 8.67
C SER A 150 -8.32 -12.90 9.91
N LEU A 151 -7.00 -12.96 10.17
CA LEU A 151 -6.38 -12.20 11.27
C LEU A 151 -6.41 -10.70 10.97
N LEU A 152 -6.04 -10.31 9.76
CA LEU A 152 -6.09 -8.91 9.33
C LEU A 152 -7.51 -8.36 9.41
N GLU A 153 -8.51 -9.14 9.01
CA GLU A 153 -9.90 -8.72 9.12
C GLU A 153 -10.33 -8.46 10.56
N ARG A 154 -9.88 -9.26 11.52
CA ARG A 154 -10.14 -9.03 12.96
C ARG A 154 -9.45 -7.77 13.48
N LEU A 155 -8.24 -7.48 13.01
CA LEU A 155 -7.51 -6.25 13.37
C LEU A 155 -8.20 -4.99 12.85
N LEU A 156 -8.86 -5.08 11.69
CA LEU A 156 -9.38 -3.91 10.97
C LEU A 156 -10.88 -3.67 11.18
N ARG A 157 -11.65 -4.72 11.49
CA ARG A 157 -13.09 -4.57 11.78
C ARG A 157 -13.30 -4.37 13.27
N SER A 158 -14.10 -3.36 13.61
CA SER A 158 -14.73 -3.32 14.93
C SER A 158 -15.51 -4.63 15.13
N PRO A 159 -15.56 -5.21 16.35
CA PRO A 159 -16.59 -6.18 16.66
C PRO A 159 -17.92 -5.52 16.31
N VAL A 160 -18.60 -6.10 15.33
CA VAL A 160 -19.99 -5.73 15.04
C VAL A 160 -20.73 -6.11 16.30
N ALA A 161 -21.30 -5.13 17.00
CA ALA A 161 -22.37 -5.40 17.95
C ALA A 161 -23.38 -6.25 17.19
N HIS A 162 -23.47 -7.55 17.52
CA HIS A 162 -24.57 -8.39 17.07
C HIS A 162 -25.83 -7.66 17.51
N ASN A 163 -26.51 -7.00 16.57
CA ASN A 163 -27.90 -6.65 16.77
C ASN A 163 -28.65 -7.98 16.67
N PRO A 164 -29.40 -8.37 17.72
CA PRO A 164 -30.12 -9.63 17.77
C PRO A 164 -31.13 -9.78 16.62
#